data_AF-A0A0F9P9K2-F1
#
_entry.id   AF-A0A0F9P9K2-F1
#
_cell.length_a   1.000
_cell.length_b   1.000
_cell.length_c   1.000
_cell.angle_alpha   90.00
_cell.angle_beta   90.00
_cell.angle_gamma   90.00
#
_symmetry.space_group_name_H-M   'P 1'
#
loop_
_entity.id
_entity.type
_entity.pdbx_description
1 polymer ?
#
loop_
_entity_poly.entity_id
_entity_poly.type
_entity_poly.pdbx_seq_one_letter_code
_entity_poly.pdbx_strand_id
1 'polypeptide(L)'
;ANILEMLEVLDKMAPGINARNTLLYGVEVKFYSARINLSKRLETKVKNLYAIGDGAGITRGLIQSSCCGILTATDILRKRGKI
;
A
#
# COMPACT_ATOMS: atom_id res chain seq x y z
N ALA A 1 11.77 -7.35 22.19
CA ALA A 1 10.83 -7.53 21.07
C ALA A 1 11.53 -8.15 19.86
N ASN A 2 11.64 -9.48 19.85
CA ASN A 2 11.99 -10.25 18.65
C ASN A 2 10.76 -11.04 18.16
N ILE A 3 10.86 -11.72 17.03
CA ILE A 3 9.71 -12.44 16.43
C ILE A 3 9.20 -13.59 17.32
N LEU A 4 10.05 -14.21 18.13
CA LEU A 4 9.65 -15.30 19.04
C LEU A 4 8.76 -14.77 20.16
N GLU A 5 9.18 -13.68 20.79
CA GLU A 5 8.39 -12.98 21.82
C GLU A 5 7.04 -12.49 21.27
N MET A 6 7.01 -11.98 20.03
CA MET A 6 5.77 -11.61 19.34
C MET A 6 4.82 -12.81 19.19
N LEU A 7 5.34 -13.97 18.75
CA LEU A 7 4.53 -15.18 18.60
C LEU A 7 3.99 -15.69 19.94
N GLU A 8 4.80 -15.67 21.00
CA GLU A 8 4.38 -16.05 22.35
C GLU A 8 3.25 -15.15 22.89
N VAL A 9 3.34 -13.84 22.64
CA VAL A 9 2.30 -12.88 23.05
C VAL A 9 1.04 -13.04 22.20
N LEU A 10 1.17 -13.23 20.89
CA LEU A 10 0.04 -13.44 19.99
C LEU A 10 -0.73 -14.71 20.30
N ASP A 11 -0.06 -15.78 20.71
CA ASP A 11 -0.70 -17.04 21.09
C ASP A 11 -1.66 -16.87 22.29
N LYS A 12 -1.39 -15.91 23.18
CA LYS A 12 -2.31 -15.57 24.28
C LYS A 12 -3.62 -14.93 23.79
N MET A 13 -3.59 -14.22 22.66
CA MET A 13 -4.76 -13.58 22.06
C MET A 13 -5.51 -14.49 21.08
N ALA A 14 -4.76 -15.30 20.33
CA ALA A 14 -5.27 -16.24 19.33
C ALA A 14 -4.54 -17.58 19.49
N PRO A 15 -5.09 -18.49 20.32
CA PRO A 15 -4.46 -19.77 20.62
C PRO A 15 -4.18 -20.60 19.38
N GLY A 16 -2.96 -21.15 19.27
CA GLY A 16 -2.53 -21.98 18.15
C GLY A 16 -1.64 -21.24 17.15
N ILE A 17 -1.43 -19.93 17.29
CA ILE A 17 -0.45 -19.18 16.47
C ILE A 17 0.97 -19.70 16.70
N ASN A 18 1.35 -20.03 17.94
CA ASN A 18 2.68 -20.54 18.27
C ASN A 18 2.73 -22.08 18.41
N ALA A 19 1.94 -22.79 17.60
CA ALA A 19 1.94 -24.25 17.60
C ALA A 19 3.19 -24.83 16.92
N ARG A 20 3.57 -26.07 17.27
CA ARG A 20 4.74 -26.74 16.68
C ARG A 20 4.65 -26.94 15.16
N ASN A 21 3.44 -26.94 14.61
CA ASN A 21 3.15 -27.06 13.19
C ASN A 21 2.95 -25.70 12.50
N THR A 22 3.13 -24.57 13.20
CA THR A 22 3.16 -23.25 12.56
C THR A 22 4.43 -23.13 11.72
N LEU A 23 4.26 -22.92 10.42
CA LEU A 23 5.36 -22.68 9.50
C LEU A 23 5.61 -21.18 9.34
N LEU A 24 6.76 -20.71 9.83
CA LEU A 24 7.27 -19.39 9.47
C LEU A 24 8.03 -19.51 8.15
N TYR A 25 7.45 -18.97 7.07
CA TYR A 25 8.04 -19.06 5.73
C TYR A 25 8.22 -17.68 5.09
N GLY A 26 9.40 -17.48 4.49
CA GLY A 26 9.74 -16.30 3.72
C GLY A 26 10.32 -15.16 4.55
N VAL A 27 11.11 -14.31 3.89
CA VAL A 27 11.54 -13.03 4.43
C VAL A 27 10.68 -11.96 3.76
N GLU A 28 9.81 -11.31 4.53
CA GLU A 28 9.07 -10.17 4.02
C GLU A 28 9.92 -8.91 4.17
N VAL A 29 10.41 -8.38 3.05
CA VAL A 29 11.09 -7.08 3.00
C VAL A 29 10.30 -6.16 2.09
N LYS A 30 9.71 -5.11 2.67
CA LYS A 30 9.16 -3.98 1.92
C LYS A 30 10.07 -2.78 2.13
N PHE A 31 10.96 -2.54 1.17
CA PHE A 31 11.76 -1.32 1.15
C PHE A 31 10.82 -0.10 1.00
N TYR A 32 11.23 1.02 1.60
CA TYR A 32 10.45 2.27 1.65
C TYR A 32 9.74 2.55 0.32
N SER A 33 8.42 2.74 0.39
CA SER A 33 7.69 3.13 -0.80
C SER A 33 8.16 4.52 -1.25
N ALA A 34 8.41 4.67 -2.55
CA ALA A 34 8.92 5.91 -3.12
C ALA A 34 7.93 7.04 -2.81
N ARG A 35 8.29 7.95 -1.91
CA ARG A 35 7.50 9.15 -1.60
C ARG A 35 7.69 10.20 -2.69
N ILE A 36 7.09 9.93 -3.83
CA ILE A 36 7.08 10.86 -4.97
C ILE A 36 6.25 12.09 -4.58
N ASN A 37 6.72 13.28 -4.91
CA ASN A 37 5.94 14.50 -4.68
C ASN A 37 4.82 14.60 -5.73
N LEU A 38 3.57 14.60 -5.26
CA LEU A 38 2.37 14.56 -6.09
C LEU A 38 1.41 15.71 -5.75
N SER A 39 0.67 16.15 -6.76
CA SER A 39 -0.44 17.08 -6.57
C SER A 39 -1.63 16.41 -5.87
N LYS A 40 -2.65 17.20 -5.49
CA LYS A 40 -3.94 16.68 -4.97
C LYS A 40 -4.67 15.76 -5.96
N ARG A 41 -4.24 15.72 -7.23
CA ARG A 41 -4.79 14.88 -8.29
C ARG A 41 -3.87 13.71 -8.65
N LEU A 42 -2.85 13.44 -7.83
CA LEU A 42 -1.87 12.36 -7.99
C LEU A 42 -0.97 12.52 -9.24
N GLU A 43 -0.87 13.75 -9.74
CA GLU A 43 0.03 14.11 -10.84
C GLU A 43 1.40 14.46 -10.29
N THR A 44 2.44 14.01 -10.98
CA THR A 44 3.83 14.36 -10.66
C THR A 44 4.15 15.79 -11.10
N LYS A 45 5.39 16.24 -10.89
CA LYS A 45 5.89 17.50 -11.47
C LYS A 45 5.94 17.47 -13.00
N VAL A 46 5.93 16.29 -13.62
CA VAL A 46 5.87 16.13 -15.06
C VAL A 46 4.40 16.11 -15.49
N LYS A 47 4.03 17.06 -16.36
CA LYS A 47 2.66 17.21 -16.85
C LYS A 47 2.16 15.93 -17.52
N ASN A 48 0.92 15.55 -17.21
CA ASN A 48 0.26 14.33 -17.67
C ASN A 48 0.92 13.01 -17.24
N LEU A 49 1.88 13.06 -16.31
CA LEU A 49 2.47 11.87 -15.69
C LEU A 49 1.92 11.73 -14.27
N TYR A 50 1.23 10.63 -14.01
CA TYR A 50 0.61 10.33 -12.73
C TYR A 50 1.32 9.16 -12.06
N ALA A 51 1.39 9.19 -10.74
CA ALA A 51 1.82 8.04 -9.94
C ALA A 51 0.71 7.71 -8.94
N ILE A 52 0.21 6.48 -8.99
CA ILE A 52 -0.93 6.04 -8.18
C ILE A 52 -0.66 4.69 -7.51
N GLY A 53 -1.47 4.37 -6.49
CA GLY A 53 -1.42 3.10 -5.79
C GLY A 53 -0.20 2.92 -4.88
N ASP A 54 0.00 1.68 -4.44
CA ASP A 54 0.98 1.38 -3.39
C ASP A 54 2.43 1.67 -3.84
N GLY A 55 2.72 1.53 -5.15
CA GLY A 55 4.01 1.84 -5.75
C GLY A 55 4.36 3.33 -5.77
N ALA A 56 3.36 4.21 -5.66
CA ALA A 56 3.56 5.66 -5.50
C ALA A 56 3.68 6.09 -4.03
N GLY A 57 3.60 5.14 -3.08
CA GLY A 57 3.79 5.40 -1.65
C GLY A 57 2.66 6.16 -0.97
N ILE A 58 1.51 6.24 -1.62
CA ILE A 58 0.31 6.96 -1.14
C ILE A 58 -0.75 6.06 -0.52
N THR A 59 -0.75 4.76 -0.84
CA THR A 59 -1.74 3.79 -0.36
C THR A 59 -1.06 2.57 0.26
N ARG A 60 -1.81 1.77 1.02
CA ARG A 60 -1.35 0.51 1.64
C ARG A 60 -2.38 -0.60 1.51
N GLY A 61 -3.09 -0.65 0.39
CA GLY A 61 -4.14 -1.63 0.20
C GLY A 61 -4.93 -1.46 -1.08
N LEU A 62 -5.60 -2.56 -1.46
CA LEU A 62 -6.33 -2.68 -2.71
C LEU A 62 -7.40 -1.59 -2.88
N ILE A 63 -8.23 -1.38 -1.86
CA ILE A 63 -9.33 -0.41 -1.93
C ILE A 63 -8.79 1.01 -2.16
N GLN A 64 -7.77 1.41 -1.40
CA GLN A 64 -7.16 2.72 -1.54
C GLN A 64 -6.52 2.89 -2.93
N SER A 65 -5.78 1.87 -3.39
CA SER A 65 -5.18 1.86 -4.74
C SER A 65 -6.23 2.01 -5.85
N SER A 66 -7.37 1.31 -5.72
CA SER A 66 -8.49 1.41 -6.68
C SER A 66 -9.11 2.81 -6.70
N CYS A 67 -9.32 3.41 -5.52
CA CYS A 67 -9.82 4.80 -5.42
C CYS A 67 -8.89 5.80 -6.10
N CYS A 68 -7.56 5.63 -6.00
CA CYS A 68 -6.60 6.46 -6.72
C CYS A 68 -6.77 6.37 -8.24
N GLY A 69 -7.05 5.18 -8.77
CA GLY A 69 -7.34 4.98 -10.19
C GLY A 69 -8.54 5.81 -10.67
N ILE A 70 -9.64 5.79 -9.91
CA ILE A 70 -10.84 6.60 -10.20
C ILE A 70 -10.52 8.10 -10.15
N LEU A 71 -9.77 8.55 -9.13
CA LEU A 71 -9.38 9.95 -8.97
C LEU A 71 -8.56 10.45 -10.16
N THR A 72 -7.56 9.67 -10.60
CA THR A 72 -6.71 10.00 -11.74
C THR A 72 -7.48 9.96 -13.06
N ALA A 73 -8.33 8.95 -13.28
CA ALA A 73 -9.16 8.88 -14.47
C ALA A 73 -10.11 10.10 -14.57
N THR A 74 -10.71 10.51 -13.45
CA THR A 74 -11.56 11.69 -13.37
C THR A 74 -10.79 12.97 -13.72
N ASP A 75 -9.57 13.11 -13.22
CA ASP A 75 -8.72 14.27 -13.54
C ASP A 75 -8.37 14.33 -15.03
N ILE A 76 -8.03 13.18 -15.63
CA ILE A 76 -7.75 13.07 -17.08
C ILE A 76 -8.98 13.44 -17.90
N LEU A 77 -10.18 12.96 -17.53
CA LEU A 77 -11.42 13.27 -18.25
C LEU A 77 -11.75 14.76 -18.19
N ARG A 78 -11.58 15.41 -17.02
CA ARG A 78 -11.74 16.86 -16.86
C ARG A 78 -10.77 17.66 -17.72
N LYS A 79 -9.49 17.29 -17.72
CA LYS A 79 -8.47 17.93 -18.57
C LYS A 79 -8.76 17.79 -20.07
N ARG A 80 -9.49 16.73 -20.46
CA ARG A 80 -9.93 16.48 -21.84
C ARG A 80 -11.31 17.09 -22.17
N GLY A 81 -11.95 17.79 -21.22
CA GLY A 81 -13.27 18.39 -21.42
C GLY A 81 -14.40 17.39 -21.63
N LYS A 82 -14.24 16.14 -21.15
CA LYS A 82 -15.27 15.10 -21.28
C LYS A 82 -16.29 15.11 -20.14
N ILE A 83 -15.93 15.70 -19.00
CA ILE A 83 -16.74 15.95 -17.80
C ILE A 83 -16.27 17.23 -17.11
#